data_AF-A0AAN6KEF5-F1
#
_entry.id   AF-A0AAN6KEF5-F1
#
_cell.length_a   1.000
_cell.length_b   1.000
_cell.length_c   1.000
_cell.angle_alpha   90.00
_cell.angle_beta   90.00
_cell.angle_gamma   90.00
#
_symmetry.space_group_name_H-M   'P 1'
#
loop_
_entity.id
_entity.type
_entity.pdbx_description
1 polymer ?
#
loop_
_entity_poly.entity_id
_entity_poly.type
_entity_poly.pdbx_seq_one_letter_code
_entity_poly.pdbx_strand_id
1 'polypeptide(L)'
;MHWLSLGAVGLSVASSAVAQGGFPPPLARDIKTVPVAGSDASISYREMSSTYIQDVQGDDPYNASYFFWYFEARVNPREAPTAIYLAGGPGQSSIWGAVSDGGPCYVNPDSNSTTSNEWYWC
;
A
#
# COMPACT_ATOMS: atom_id res chain seq x y z
N MET A 1 -46.42 -24.00 -7.59
CA MET A 1 -45.78 -22.72 -7.93
C MET A 1 -44.32 -22.84 -7.52
N HIS A 2 -43.44 -23.05 -8.50
CA HIS A 2 -41.99 -23.19 -8.32
C HIS A 2 -41.36 -21.79 -8.30
N TRP A 3 -40.49 -21.50 -7.33
CA TRP A 3 -39.40 -20.54 -7.46
C TRP A 3 -38.20 -21.03 -6.65
N LEU A 4 -37.17 -21.50 -7.37
CA LEU A 4 -35.79 -21.58 -6.91
C LEU A 4 -35.18 -20.18 -7.03
N SER A 5 -34.67 -19.61 -5.95
CA SER A 5 -33.71 -18.50 -6.01
C SER A 5 -32.30 -19.08 -5.85
N LEU A 6 -31.59 -19.16 -6.97
CA LEU A 6 -30.15 -19.42 -7.05
C LEU A 6 -29.41 -18.27 -6.35
N GLY A 7 -28.69 -18.57 -5.27
CA GLY A 7 -27.70 -17.68 -4.70
C GLY A 7 -26.45 -17.68 -5.59
N ALA A 8 -26.22 -16.60 -6.33
CA ALA A 8 -24.95 -16.39 -7.03
C ALA A 8 -23.91 -15.90 -6.02
N VAL A 9 -23.00 -16.80 -5.62
CA VAL A 9 -21.74 -16.41 -4.97
C VAL A 9 -20.87 -15.78 -6.05
N GLY A 10 -20.88 -14.46 -6.13
CA GLY A 10 -19.96 -13.69 -6.98
C GLY A 10 -18.57 -13.70 -6.35
N LEU A 11 -17.72 -14.63 -6.74
CA LEU A 11 -16.30 -14.58 -6.47
C LEU A 11 -15.70 -13.47 -7.35
N SER A 12 -15.60 -12.26 -6.81
CA SER A 12 -14.86 -11.17 -7.45
C SER A 12 -13.39 -11.56 -7.46
N VAL A 13 -12.88 -11.90 -8.65
CA VAL A 13 -11.44 -12.05 -8.87
C VAL A 13 -10.89 -10.62 -8.92
N ALA A 14 -10.23 -10.19 -7.84
CA ALA A 14 -9.46 -8.96 -7.87
C ALA A 14 -8.30 -9.17 -8.85
N SER A 15 -8.42 -8.60 -10.05
CA SER A 15 -7.31 -8.56 -11.01
C SER A 15 -6.18 -7.77 -10.38
N SER A 16 -5.12 -8.45 -9.96
CA SER A 16 -3.88 -7.80 -9.56
C SER A 16 -3.27 -7.14 -10.80
N ALA A 17 -3.38 -5.81 -10.88
CA ALA A 17 -2.62 -5.04 -11.85
C ALA A 17 -1.15 -5.04 -11.43
N VAL A 18 -0.35 -5.94 -12.00
CA VAL A 18 1.11 -5.83 -11.95
C VAL A 18 1.48 -4.71 -12.93
N ALA A 19 1.76 -3.51 -12.40
CA ALA A 19 2.37 -2.45 -13.19
C ALA A 19 3.80 -2.89 -13.54
N GLN A 20 4.04 -3.26 -14.79
CA GLN A 20 5.38 -3.58 -15.31
C GLN A 20 6.19 -2.27 -15.50
N GLY A 21 6.64 -1.67 -14.40
CA GLY A 21 7.70 -0.67 -14.42
C GLY A 21 9.05 -1.36 -14.26
N GLY A 22 10.02 -1.05 -15.12
CA GLY A 22 11.39 -1.58 -15.00
C GLY A 22 12.02 -1.17 -13.67
N PHE A 23 12.60 -2.14 -12.96
CA PHE A 23 13.35 -1.90 -11.71
C PHE A 23 14.85 -1.67 -12.01
N PRO A 24 15.54 -0.81 -11.24
CA PRO A 24 14.98 0.09 -10.23
C PRO A 24 14.10 1.16 -10.84
N PRO A 25 12.97 1.54 -10.18
CA PRO A 25 12.29 2.75 -10.56
C PRO A 25 13.34 3.87 -10.59
N PRO A 26 13.28 4.78 -11.58
CA PRO A 26 14.22 5.88 -11.64
C PRO A 26 14.25 6.59 -10.28
N LEU A 27 15.45 6.96 -9.82
CA LEU A 27 15.63 7.64 -8.53
C LEU A 27 14.60 8.74 -8.39
N ALA A 28 13.85 8.69 -7.29
CA ALA A 28 12.83 9.68 -7.02
C ALA A 28 13.48 11.07 -6.90
N ARG A 29 13.21 11.94 -7.88
CA ARG A 29 13.63 13.35 -7.89
C ARG A 29 12.77 14.19 -6.93
N ASP A 30 13.14 15.41 -6.58
CA ASP A 30 12.23 16.36 -5.89
C ASP A 30 11.57 15.84 -4.59
N ILE A 31 12.23 14.91 -3.88
CA ILE A 31 11.79 14.47 -2.55
C ILE A 31 12.17 15.55 -1.53
N LYS A 32 11.18 15.97 -0.74
CA LYS A 32 11.37 16.81 0.44
C LYS A 32 11.43 15.90 1.67
N THR A 33 12.43 16.09 2.53
CA THR A 33 12.58 15.32 3.78
C THR A 33 12.47 16.27 4.97
N VAL A 34 11.63 15.91 5.94
CA VAL A 34 11.38 16.68 7.16
C VAL A 34 11.81 15.83 8.36
N PRO A 35 12.67 16.34 9.25
CA PRO A 35 13.02 15.64 10.48
C PRO A 35 11.85 15.67 11.47
N VAL A 36 11.68 14.59 12.22
CA VAL A 36 10.68 14.52 13.30
C VAL A 36 11.29 15.06 14.58
N ALA A 37 10.75 16.18 15.08
CA ALA A 37 11.28 16.83 16.27
C ALA A 37 11.35 15.88 17.47
N GLY A 38 12.54 15.77 18.08
CA GLY A 38 12.77 14.92 19.25
C GLY A 38 13.06 13.45 18.95
N SER A 39 13.36 13.09 17.70
CA SER A 39 13.77 11.73 17.32
C SER A 39 14.76 11.74 16.14
N ASP A 40 15.43 10.61 15.91
CA ASP A 40 16.27 10.40 14.72
C ASP A 40 15.44 10.02 13.46
N ALA A 41 14.11 10.08 13.55
CA ALA A 41 13.22 9.73 12.45
C ALA A 41 13.05 10.90 11.47
N SER A 42 12.80 10.56 10.20
CA SER A 42 12.48 11.53 9.16
C SER A 42 11.33 11.04 8.28
N ILE A 43 10.57 11.99 7.73
CA ILE A 43 9.49 11.72 6.78
C ILE A 43 9.89 12.35 5.45
N SER A 44 9.85 11.56 4.38
CA SER A 44 10.11 12.00 3.02
C SER A 44 8.81 12.00 2.21
N TYR A 45 8.55 13.06 1.46
CA TYR A 45 7.36 13.19 0.61
C TYR A 45 7.69 13.86 -0.72
N ARG A 46 6.83 13.63 -1.71
CA ARG A 46 6.81 14.32 -2.99
C ARG A 46 5.44 14.96 -3.19
N GLU A 47 5.42 16.25 -3.54
CA GLU A 47 4.21 16.88 -4.06
C GLU A 47 3.93 16.36 -5.47
N MET A 48 2.74 15.78 -5.66
CA MET A 48 2.30 15.29 -6.96
C MET A 48 1.23 16.23 -7.51
N SER A 49 1.26 16.45 -8.82
CA SER A 49 0.19 17.17 -9.51
C SER A 49 -1.14 16.43 -9.31
N SER A 50 -2.22 17.18 -9.05
CA SER A 50 -3.58 16.62 -8.96
C SER A 50 -4.01 15.89 -10.23
N THR A 51 -3.37 16.19 -11.37
CA THR A 51 -3.62 15.50 -12.65
C THR A 51 -3.23 14.02 -12.66
N TYR A 52 -2.43 13.53 -11.71
CA TYR A 52 -2.03 12.11 -11.67
C TYR A 52 -3.13 11.18 -11.15
N ILE A 53 -4.08 11.70 -10.37
CA ILE A 53 -5.13 10.90 -9.74
C ILE A 53 -6.50 11.60 -9.85
N GLN A 54 -6.81 12.13 -11.04
CA GLN A 54 -8.05 12.87 -11.28
C GLN A 54 -9.30 12.05 -10.97
N ASP A 55 -9.26 10.75 -11.25
CA ASP A 55 -10.37 9.82 -11.00
C ASP A 55 -10.68 9.61 -9.51
N VAL A 56 -9.70 9.86 -8.62
CA VAL A 56 -9.90 9.75 -7.16
C VAL A 56 -10.21 11.10 -6.53
N GLN A 57 -9.69 12.19 -7.11
CA GLN A 57 -9.84 13.53 -6.54
C GLN A 57 -11.14 14.23 -6.98
N GLY A 58 -11.75 13.83 -8.11
CA GLY A 58 -13.00 14.43 -8.59
C GLY A 58 -12.93 15.95 -8.77
N ASP A 59 -14.06 16.64 -8.57
CA ASP A 59 -14.17 18.11 -8.54
C ASP A 59 -13.82 18.71 -7.17
N ASP A 60 -13.30 17.91 -6.22
CA ASP A 60 -13.07 18.38 -4.86
C ASP A 60 -11.91 19.38 -4.79
N PRO A 61 -12.10 20.55 -4.15
CA PRO A 61 -11.13 21.65 -4.16
C PRO A 61 -9.93 21.42 -3.21
N TYR A 62 -9.72 20.19 -2.73
CA TYR A 62 -8.76 19.87 -1.67
C TYR A 62 -7.53 19.12 -2.19
N ASN A 63 -6.37 19.47 -1.66
CA ASN A 63 -5.13 18.72 -1.89
C ASN A 63 -5.18 17.36 -1.19
N ALA A 64 -5.05 16.27 -1.94
CA ALA A 64 -4.93 14.93 -1.40
C ALA A 64 -3.46 14.59 -1.09
N SER A 65 -3.21 14.04 0.10
CA SER A 65 -1.89 13.52 0.50
C SER A 65 -2.04 12.05 0.87
N TYR A 66 -1.22 11.20 0.25
CA TYR A 66 -1.26 9.75 0.46
C TYR A 66 0.01 9.30 1.16
N PHE A 67 -0.16 8.54 2.24
CA PHE A 67 0.93 7.88 2.93
C PHE A 67 1.19 6.51 2.30
N PHE A 68 2.48 6.21 2.08
CA PHE A 68 2.93 4.89 1.62
C PHE A 68 3.98 4.35 2.58
N TRP A 69 3.93 3.05 2.82
CA TRP A 69 4.98 2.32 3.50
C TRP A 69 5.52 1.26 2.54
N TYR A 70 6.78 1.41 2.18
CA TYR A 70 7.47 0.51 1.26
C TYR A 70 8.34 -0.47 2.05
N PHE A 71 8.33 -1.72 1.60
CA PHE A 71 9.18 -2.80 2.11
C PHE A 71 9.91 -3.42 0.93
N GLU A 72 11.23 -3.57 1.03
CA GLU A 72 12.00 -4.27 0.01
C GLU A 72 11.73 -5.77 0.05
N ALA A 73 11.86 -6.41 -1.12
CA ALA A 73 11.82 -7.85 -1.22
C ALA A 73 12.98 -8.49 -0.45
N ARG A 74 12.73 -9.60 0.26
CA ARG A 74 13.78 -10.29 1.03
C ARG A 74 14.79 -10.98 0.14
N VAL A 75 14.39 -11.32 -1.09
CA VAL A 75 15.22 -12.02 -2.08
C VAL A 75 15.34 -11.16 -3.34
N ASN A 76 16.58 -10.89 -3.74
CA ASN A 76 16.92 -10.11 -4.95
C ASN A 76 16.11 -8.80 -5.10
N PRO A 77 16.18 -7.86 -4.13
CA PRO A 77 15.36 -6.64 -4.14
C PRO A 77 15.58 -5.74 -5.37
N ARG A 78 16.69 -5.93 -6.09
CA ARG A 78 16.99 -5.21 -7.34
C ARG A 78 16.33 -5.79 -8.59
N GLU A 79 15.81 -7.00 -8.50
CA GLU A 79 15.21 -7.72 -9.64
C GLU A 79 13.73 -8.05 -9.37
N ALA A 80 13.34 -8.06 -8.09
CA ALA A 80 11.97 -8.30 -7.68
C ALA A 80 11.02 -7.24 -8.26
N PRO A 81 9.82 -7.63 -8.74
CA PRO A 81 8.82 -6.69 -9.21
C PRO A 81 8.27 -5.87 -8.04
N THR A 82 7.99 -4.59 -8.28
CA THR A 82 7.28 -3.74 -7.31
C THR A 82 5.78 -4.05 -7.35
N ALA A 83 5.20 -4.36 -6.20
CA ALA A 83 3.77 -4.55 -6.02
C ALA A 83 3.18 -3.46 -5.11
N ILE A 84 1.89 -3.15 -5.31
CA ILE A 84 1.11 -2.27 -4.44
C ILE A 84 -0.06 -3.05 -3.85
N TYR A 85 -0.28 -2.88 -2.54
CA TYR A 85 -1.46 -3.40 -1.85
C TYR A 85 -2.37 -2.25 -1.45
N LEU A 86 -3.63 -2.33 -1.87
CA LEU A 86 -4.68 -1.40 -1.50
C LEU A 86 -5.77 -2.20 -0.77
N ALA A 87 -5.99 -1.88 0.50
CA ALA A 87 -7.08 -2.48 1.25
C ALA A 87 -8.43 -2.15 0.59
N GLY A 88 -9.37 -3.07 0.76
CA GLY A 88 -10.72 -2.96 0.23
C GLY A 88 -11.65 -2.14 1.12
N GLY A 89 -12.95 -2.25 0.84
CA GLY A 89 -13.96 -1.36 1.40
C GLY A 89 -13.70 0.11 1.01
N PRO A 90 -14.65 1.01 1.23
CA PRO A 90 -14.34 2.43 1.23
C PRO A 90 -13.75 2.83 2.60
N GLY A 91 -12.52 3.33 2.61
CA GLY A 91 -11.93 4.00 3.78
C GLY A 91 -11.10 3.14 4.74
N GLN A 92 -10.88 1.85 4.47
CA GLN A 92 -9.95 1.05 5.27
C GLN A 92 -8.49 1.41 4.95
N SER A 93 -7.65 1.48 5.99
CA SER A 93 -6.21 1.70 5.81
C SER A 93 -5.49 0.43 5.34
N SER A 94 -4.70 0.54 4.27
CA SER A 94 -3.80 -0.53 3.80
C SER A 94 -2.74 -0.93 4.83
N ILE A 95 -2.47 -0.08 5.84
CA ILE A 95 -1.53 -0.42 6.92
C ILE A 95 -1.99 -1.68 7.67
N TRP A 96 -3.29 -1.94 7.76
CA TRP A 96 -3.81 -3.16 8.36
C TRP A 96 -3.22 -4.41 7.69
N GLY A 97 -3.24 -4.48 6.36
CA GLY A 97 -2.67 -5.62 5.63
C GLY A 97 -1.15 -5.77 5.84
N ALA A 98 -0.46 -4.64 6.06
CA ALA A 98 0.99 -4.62 6.32
C ALA A 98 1.37 -5.13 7.72
N VAL A 99 0.51 -4.97 8.73
CA VAL A 99 0.85 -5.30 10.13
C VAL A 99 0.05 -6.46 10.73
N SER A 100 -1.00 -6.90 10.06
CA SER A 100 -1.92 -7.94 10.58
C SER A 100 -2.15 -9.11 9.62
N ASP A 101 -1.87 -8.95 8.32
CA ASP A 101 -2.09 -10.02 7.33
C ASP A 101 -0.76 -10.56 6.77
N GLY A 102 -0.27 -9.97 5.67
CA GLY A 102 0.78 -10.53 4.82
C GLY A 102 2.02 -9.65 4.68
N GLY A 103 2.14 -8.60 5.51
CA GLY A 103 3.33 -7.75 5.55
C GLY A 103 4.49 -8.36 6.36
N PRO A 104 5.64 -7.67 6.42
CA PRO A 104 6.91 -8.25 6.88
C PRO A 104 6.97 -8.59 8.37
N CYS A 105 6.09 -8.00 9.17
CA CYS A 105 6.00 -8.26 10.60
C CYS A 105 4.56 -8.11 11.11
N TYR A 106 4.29 -8.76 12.24
CA TYR A 106 3.08 -8.59 13.01
C TYR A 106 3.34 -7.64 14.18
N VAL A 107 2.43 -6.70 14.42
CA VAL A 107 2.46 -5.89 15.64
C VAL A 107 1.99 -6.75 16.81
N ASN A 108 2.82 -6.83 17.87
CA ASN A 108 2.51 -7.64 19.03
C ASN A 108 1.46 -6.93 19.93
N PRO A 109 0.75 -7.68 20.81
CA PRO A 109 -0.27 -7.12 21.69
C PRO A 109 0.21 -6.02 22.64
N ASP A 110 1.52 -5.94 22.89
CA ASP A 110 2.14 -4.90 23.69
C ASP A 110 2.20 -3.54 22.97
N SER A 111 1.89 -3.50 21.66
CA SER A 111 1.97 -2.31 20.80
C SER A 111 3.35 -1.63 20.80
N ASN A 112 4.39 -2.37 21.19
CA ASN A 112 5.75 -1.85 21.35
C ASN A 112 6.80 -2.79 20.73
N SER A 113 6.43 -4.02 20.40
CA SER A 113 7.28 -4.94 19.67
C SER A 113 6.60 -5.49 18.43
N THR A 114 7.41 -6.06 17.54
CA THR A 114 6.92 -6.75 16.34
C THR A 114 7.56 -8.13 16.24
N THR A 115 6.85 -9.05 15.62
CA THR A 115 7.36 -10.39 15.30
C THR A 115 7.50 -10.54 13.79
N SER A 116 8.64 -11.03 13.32
CA SER A 116 8.88 -11.23 11.87
C SER A 116 7.87 -12.21 11.28
N ASN A 117 7.33 -11.88 10.10
CA ASN A 117 6.53 -12.79 9.31
C ASN A 117 7.43 -13.50 8.28
N GLU A 118 7.65 -14.80 8.43
CA GLU A 118 8.48 -15.58 7.50
C GLU A 118 7.83 -15.76 6.12
N TRP A 119 6.51 -15.56 6.02
CA TRP A 119 5.70 -15.83 4.84
C TRP A 119 5.11 -14.58 4.20
N TYR A 120 5.69 -13.40 4.48
CA TYR A 120 5.23 -12.16 3.87
C TYR A 120 5.44 -12.17 2.35
N TRP A 121 4.63 -11.39 1.64
CA TRP A 121 4.47 -11.54 0.18
C TRP A 121 5.65 -11.07 -0.68
N CYS A 122 6.68 -10.46 -0.09
CA CYS A 122 7.82 -9.88 -0.80
C CYS A 122 9.15 -10.52 -0.37
#